data_AF-A0A515KSR3-F1
#
_entry.id   AF-A0A515KSR3-F1
#
_cell.length_a   1.000
_cell.length_b   1.000
_cell.length_c   1.000
_cell.angle_alpha   90.00
_cell.angle_beta   90.00
_cell.angle_gamma   90.00
#
_symmetry.space_group_name_H-M   'P 1'
#
loop_
_entity.id
_entity.type
_entity.pdbx_description
1 polymer ?
#
loop_
_entity_poly.entity_id
_entity_poly.type
_entity_poly.pdbx_seq_one_letter_code
_entity_poly.pdbx_strand_id
1 'polypeptide(L)'
;MSRDKTLAPKIEAFADHQIITPQNTLRRAIRRTEDRETDDPVARAEQALAGLSGEFKNWMRVECDRLAAAHAALERDGVTASGRDELFRAAHDIKGDAATFGFPSAGAAAESLCRIVEHAPSFDQVPADLIRHHIEAIQAIVREHNTIETAGVAQALSRKLRAVADDYLMLVNKHRPDYLETIAAPSLVPAG
;
A
#
# COMPACT_ATOMS: atom_id res chain seq x y z
N MET A 1 -61.52 -14.64 -20.03
CA MET A 1 -61.71 -13.28 -19.48
C MET A 1 -61.99 -13.42 -17.98
N SER A 2 -60.95 -13.67 -17.16
CA SER A 2 -61.10 -13.89 -15.72
C SER A 2 -60.75 -12.61 -14.98
N ARG A 3 -61.74 -12.08 -14.24
CA ARG A 3 -61.70 -10.83 -13.48
C ARG A 3 -60.51 -10.81 -12.53
N ASP A 4 -59.67 -9.78 -12.70
CA ASP A 4 -58.65 -9.39 -11.74
C ASP A 4 -59.34 -8.97 -10.43
N LYS A 5 -59.15 -9.76 -9.36
CA LYS A 5 -59.64 -9.41 -8.02
C LYS A 5 -58.74 -8.30 -7.51
N THR A 6 -59.17 -7.06 -7.68
CA THR A 6 -58.49 -5.88 -7.14
C THR A 6 -58.35 -6.03 -5.62
N LEU A 7 -57.12 -6.20 -5.14
CA LEU A 7 -56.77 -6.37 -3.73
C LEU A 7 -56.87 -5.00 -3.03
N ALA A 8 -58.03 -4.71 -2.43
CA ALA A 8 -58.28 -3.42 -1.77
C ALA A 8 -57.47 -3.26 -0.47
N PRO A 9 -56.96 -2.04 -0.17
CA PRO A 9 -56.27 -1.75 1.09
C PRO A 9 -57.23 -1.88 2.29
N LYS A 10 -56.70 -2.27 3.45
CA LYS A 10 -57.50 -2.37 4.68
C LYS A 10 -57.61 -0.97 5.30
N ILE A 11 -58.84 -0.50 5.50
CA ILE A 11 -59.12 0.81 6.08
C ILE A 11 -59.83 0.57 7.42
N GLU A 12 -59.24 1.09 8.50
CA GLU A 12 -59.82 1.07 9.83
C GLU A 12 -60.16 2.51 10.23
N ALA A 13 -61.43 2.76 10.53
CA ALA A 13 -61.93 4.09 10.84
C ALA A 13 -62.17 4.24 12.35
N PHE A 14 -61.61 5.32 12.91
CA PHE A 14 -61.77 5.76 14.29
C PHE A 14 -62.54 7.08 14.32
N ALA A 15 -62.94 7.53 15.52
CA ALA A 15 -63.83 8.69 15.68
C ALA A 15 -63.27 10.01 15.12
N ASP A 16 -61.95 10.16 15.09
CA ASP A 16 -61.23 11.36 14.69
C ASP A 16 -60.28 11.16 13.50
N HIS A 17 -60.00 9.91 13.09
CA HIS A 17 -59.09 9.62 11.98
C HIS A 17 -59.34 8.24 11.34
N GLN A 18 -58.72 8.02 10.18
CA GLN A 18 -58.73 6.72 9.50
C GLN A 18 -57.30 6.26 9.23
N ILE A 19 -57.03 4.97 9.48
CA ILE A 19 -55.76 4.32 9.18
C ILE A 19 -55.95 3.46 7.92
N ILE A 20 -55.25 3.82 6.85
CA ILE A 20 -55.22 3.06 5.60
C ILE A 20 -53.90 2.29 5.58
N THR A 21 -53.97 0.97 5.75
CA THR A 21 -52.78 0.12 5.66
C THR A 21 -52.68 -0.47 4.24
N PRO A 22 -51.71 -0.05 3.42
CA PRO A 22 -51.49 -0.63 2.11
C PRO A 22 -51.03 -2.10 2.25
N GLN A 23 -51.51 -2.97 1.35
CA GLN A 23 -51.10 -4.36 1.38
C GLN A 23 -49.63 -4.50 0.97
N ASN A 24 -48.86 -5.29 1.74
CA ASN A 24 -47.45 -5.53 1.46
C ASN A 24 -47.28 -6.52 0.28
N THR A 25 -47.21 -5.96 -0.94
CA THR A 25 -46.97 -6.72 -2.18
C THR A 25 -45.49 -7.02 -2.42
N LEU A 26 -44.58 -6.41 -1.63
CA LEU A 26 -43.14 -6.52 -1.80
C LEU A 26 -42.65 -7.96 -1.64
N ARG A 27 -43.34 -8.79 -0.83
CA ARG A 27 -43.01 -10.22 -0.71
C ARG A 27 -43.08 -11.00 -2.03
N ARG A 28 -43.88 -10.56 -3.01
CA ARG A 28 -43.93 -11.18 -4.34
C ARG A 28 -42.81 -10.69 -5.27
N ALA A 29 -42.25 -9.52 -5.00
CA ALA A 29 -41.17 -8.94 -5.79
C ALA A 29 -39.78 -9.34 -5.28
N ILE A 30 -39.67 -9.92 -4.09
CA ILE A 30 -38.41 -10.35 -3.48
C ILE A 30 -38.21 -11.85 -3.72
N ARG A 31 -37.15 -12.20 -4.46
CA ARG A 31 -36.67 -13.58 -4.58
C ARG A 31 -35.94 -13.95 -3.28
N ARG A 32 -36.55 -14.80 -2.45
CA ARG A 32 -35.86 -15.37 -1.28
C ARG A 32 -34.92 -16.47 -1.78
N THR A 33 -33.62 -16.31 -1.55
CA THR A 33 -32.66 -17.41 -1.68
C THR A 33 -32.75 -18.23 -0.41
N GLU A 34 -32.80 -19.55 -0.53
CA GLU A 34 -32.64 -20.44 0.62
C GLU A 34 -31.25 -20.23 1.21
N ASP A 35 -31.10 -20.33 2.54
CA ASP A 35 -29.82 -20.41 3.24
C ASP A 35 -29.08 -21.69 2.78
N ARG A 36 -28.57 -21.67 1.55
CA ARG A 36 -27.51 -22.59 1.13
C ARG A 36 -26.29 -22.15 1.91
N GLU A 37 -25.70 -23.11 2.62
CA GLU A 37 -24.35 -23.07 3.18
C GLU A 37 -23.46 -22.30 2.21
N THR A 38 -23.28 -21.03 2.55
CA THR A 38 -22.84 -20.03 1.60
C THR A 38 -21.33 -20.20 1.54
N ASP A 39 -20.78 -20.48 0.36
CA ASP A 39 -19.36 -20.31 0.09
C ASP A 39 -18.98 -18.93 0.64
N ASP A 40 -18.30 -18.90 1.79
CA ASP A 40 -17.92 -17.64 2.41
C ASP A 40 -16.81 -17.06 1.55
N PRO A 41 -17.11 -16.02 0.76
CA PRO A 41 -16.14 -15.48 -0.18
C PRO A 41 -14.94 -14.87 0.55
N VAL A 42 -15.09 -14.45 1.81
CA VAL A 42 -14.02 -13.94 2.65
C VAL A 42 -13.11 -15.08 3.07
N ALA A 43 -13.66 -16.14 3.65
CA ALA A 43 -12.88 -17.31 4.05
C ALA A 43 -12.10 -17.93 2.88
N ARG A 44 -12.73 -18.01 1.69
CA ARG A 44 -12.05 -18.48 0.46
C ARG A 44 -10.92 -17.54 0.01
N ALA A 45 -11.11 -16.23 0.11
CA ALA A 45 -10.07 -15.26 -0.21
C ALA A 45 -8.90 -15.31 0.78
N GLU A 46 -9.17 -15.42 2.08
CA GLU A 46 -8.15 -15.57 3.13
C GLU A 46 -7.35 -16.87 2.95
N GLN A 47 -8.01 -17.97 2.58
CA GLN A 47 -7.33 -19.24 2.32
C GLN A 47 -6.43 -19.17 1.07
N ALA A 48 -6.86 -18.46 0.02
CA ALA A 48 -6.03 -18.22 -1.15
C ALA A 48 -4.80 -17.34 -0.81
N LEU A 49 -4.99 -16.28 -0.01
CA LEU A 49 -3.90 -15.44 0.49
C LEU A 49 -2.92 -16.24 1.36
N ALA A 50 -3.41 -17.11 2.24
CA ALA A 50 -2.58 -17.98 3.04
C ALA A 50 -1.72 -18.93 2.18
N GLY A 51 -2.29 -19.45 1.09
CA GLY A 51 -1.54 -20.26 0.11
C GLY A 51 -0.42 -19.50 -0.59
N LEU A 52 -0.58 -18.20 -0.85
CA LEU A 52 0.43 -17.34 -1.48
C LEU A 52 1.46 -16.78 -0.50
N SER A 53 1.16 -16.75 0.80
CA SER A 53 2.04 -16.15 1.82
C SER A 53 3.45 -16.75 1.86
N GLY A 54 3.59 -18.04 1.49
CA GLY A 54 4.89 -18.71 1.36
C GLY A 54 5.78 -18.13 0.25
N GLU A 55 5.19 -17.49 -0.76
CA GLU A 55 5.89 -16.88 -1.90
C GLU A 55 6.29 -15.44 -1.65
N PHE A 56 5.62 -14.73 -0.73
CA PHE A 56 5.85 -13.30 -0.47
C PHE A 56 7.31 -12.99 -0.09
N LYS A 57 7.93 -13.84 0.74
CA LYS A 57 9.35 -13.70 1.09
C LYS A 57 10.27 -13.88 -0.12
N ASN A 58 9.91 -14.76 -1.05
CA ASN A 58 10.67 -14.95 -2.29
C ASN A 58 10.52 -13.75 -3.22
N TRP A 59 9.30 -13.22 -3.41
CA TRP A 59 9.08 -12.03 -4.23
C TRP A 59 9.82 -10.82 -3.68
N MET A 60 9.75 -10.57 -2.36
CA MET A 60 10.54 -9.50 -1.73
C MET A 60 12.04 -9.66 -1.95
N ARG A 61 12.56 -10.90 -1.90
CA ARG A 61 13.97 -11.16 -2.19
C ARG A 61 14.31 -10.83 -3.65
N VAL A 62 13.47 -11.23 -4.61
CA VAL A 62 13.66 -10.92 -6.03
C VAL A 62 13.72 -9.41 -6.25
N GLU A 63 12.82 -8.65 -5.63
CA GLU A 63 12.86 -7.18 -5.74
C GLU A 63 14.11 -6.59 -5.08
N CYS A 64 14.55 -7.12 -3.93
CA CYS A 64 15.81 -6.71 -3.31
C CYS A 64 17.04 -6.99 -4.18
N ASP A 65 17.07 -8.15 -4.84
CA ASP A 65 18.16 -8.52 -5.75
C ASP A 65 18.17 -7.61 -6.99
N ARG A 66 16.99 -7.28 -7.52
CA ARG A 66 16.82 -6.31 -8.61
C ARG A 66 17.30 -4.91 -8.22
N LEU A 67 16.94 -4.44 -7.02
CA LEU A 67 17.40 -3.16 -6.48
C LEU A 67 18.94 -3.12 -6.37
N ALA A 68 19.53 -4.16 -5.81
CA ALA A 68 20.98 -4.25 -5.66
C ALA A 68 21.71 -4.32 -7.02
N ALA A 69 21.16 -5.05 -7.99
CA ALA A 69 21.69 -5.09 -9.35
C ALA A 69 21.65 -3.72 -10.04
N ALA A 70 20.55 -2.97 -9.87
CA ALA A 70 20.42 -1.62 -10.41
C ALA A 70 21.47 -0.67 -9.81
N HIS A 71 21.71 -0.77 -8.50
CA HIS A 71 22.76 0.01 -7.83
C HIS A 71 24.17 -0.37 -8.30
N ALA A 72 24.48 -1.66 -8.39
CA ALA A 72 25.78 -2.12 -8.88
C ALA A 72 26.04 -1.68 -10.33
N ALA A 73 24.99 -1.59 -11.17
CA ALA A 73 25.11 -1.04 -12.51
C ALA A 73 25.43 0.46 -12.49
N LEU A 74 24.83 1.24 -11.60
CA LEU A 74 25.14 2.66 -11.41
C LEU A 74 26.57 2.88 -10.90
N GLU A 75 27.07 2.03 -10.00
CA GLU A 75 28.46 2.09 -9.53
C GLU A 75 29.46 1.78 -10.65
N ARG A 76 29.12 0.81 -11.52
CA ARG A 76 29.99 0.35 -12.60
C ARG A 76 29.99 1.28 -13.82
N ASP A 77 28.83 1.74 -14.24
CA ASP A 77 28.64 2.54 -15.47
C ASP A 77 28.59 4.05 -15.22
N GLY A 78 28.57 4.45 -13.95
CA GLY A 78 28.25 5.80 -13.54
C GLY A 78 26.74 6.08 -13.57
N VAL A 79 26.37 7.27 -13.10
CA VAL A 79 24.96 7.69 -13.02
C VAL A 79 24.41 7.92 -14.43
N THR A 80 23.57 7.00 -14.89
CA THR A 80 22.81 7.10 -16.14
C THR A 80 21.32 7.30 -15.85
N ALA A 81 20.59 7.92 -16.77
CA ALA A 81 19.15 8.11 -16.63
C ALA A 81 18.40 6.77 -16.50
N SER A 82 18.74 5.78 -17.35
CA SER A 82 18.15 4.45 -17.30
C SER A 82 18.47 3.69 -16.00
N GLY A 83 19.71 3.79 -15.51
CA GLY A 83 20.10 3.16 -14.24
C GLY A 83 19.38 3.78 -13.04
N ARG A 84 19.26 5.13 -13.02
CA ARG A 84 18.49 5.84 -11.99
C ARG A 84 17.01 5.45 -12.02
N ASP A 85 16.41 5.38 -13.20
CA ASP A 85 15.00 5.01 -13.35
C ASP A 85 14.76 3.55 -12.92
N GLU A 86 15.70 2.65 -13.19
CA GLU A 86 15.62 1.27 -12.74
C GLU A 86 15.74 1.15 -11.22
N LEU A 87 16.70 1.87 -10.62
CA LEU A 87 16.85 1.94 -9.16
C LEU A 87 15.57 2.46 -8.50
N PHE A 88 14.99 3.52 -9.06
CA PHE A 88 13.72 4.09 -8.56
C PHE A 88 12.57 3.09 -8.68
N ARG A 89 12.42 2.43 -9.83
CA ARG A 89 11.36 1.44 -10.05
C ARG A 89 11.46 0.27 -9.09
N ALA A 90 12.65 -0.32 -8.93
CA ALA A 90 12.85 -1.41 -7.98
C ALA A 90 12.54 -1.00 -6.53
N ALA A 91 12.99 0.19 -6.11
CA ALA A 91 12.65 0.71 -4.77
C ALA A 91 11.14 0.98 -4.61
N HIS A 92 10.49 1.48 -5.67
CA HIS A 92 9.05 1.77 -5.66
C HIS A 92 8.21 0.50 -5.56
N ASP A 93 8.60 -0.56 -6.26
CA ASP A 93 7.93 -1.86 -6.22
C ASP A 93 8.03 -2.45 -4.80
N ILE A 94 9.24 -2.44 -4.19
CA ILE A 94 9.45 -2.83 -2.78
C ILE A 94 8.56 -2.03 -1.83
N LYS A 95 8.46 -0.70 -2.03
CA LYS A 95 7.59 0.17 -1.21
C LYS A 95 6.12 -0.28 -1.30
N GLY A 96 5.62 -0.54 -2.50
CA GLY A 96 4.23 -0.95 -2.72
C GLY A 96 3.92 -2.35 -2.18
N ASP A 97 4.86 -3.27 -2.39
CA ASP A 97 4.73 -4.69 -2.02
C ASP A 97 4.89 -4.92 -0.51
N ALA A 98 5.74 -4.13 0.15
CA ALA A 98 6.09 -4.31 1.55
C ALA A 98 4.89 -4.33 2.51
N ALA A 99 3.88 -3.49 2.29
CA ALA A 99 2.68 -3.46 3.12
C ALA A 99 1.89 -4.77 3.00
N THR A 100 1.67 -5.22 1.76
CA THR A 100 0.95 -6.47 1.43
C THR A 100 1.69 -7.71 1.93
N PHE A 101 3.01 -7.72 1.83
CA PHE A 101 3.84 -8.87 2.13
C PHE A 101 4.29 -8.95 3.59
N GLY A 102 3.98 -7.94 4.43
CA GLY A 102 4.31 -7.93 5.85
C GLY A 102 5.71 -7.39 6.20
N PHE A 103 6.32 -6.59 5.32
CA PHE A 103 7.67 -6.00 5.47
C PHE A 103 7.64 -4.48 5.71
N PRO A 104 6.85 -3.92 6.65
CA PRO A 104 6.61 -2.48 6.74
C PRO A 104 7.89 -1.65 6.94
N SER A 105 8.88 -2.17 7.67
CA SER A 105 10.16 -1.47 7.87
C SER A 105 11.01 -1.41 6.60
N ALA A 106 10.95 -2.44 5.74
CA ALA A 106 11.61 -2.41 4.44
C ALA A 106 10.90 -1.43 3.50
N GLY A 107 9.57 -1.40 3.51
CA GLY A 107 8.76 -0.41 2.78
C GLY A 107 9.12 1.03 3.17
N ALA A 108 9.25 1.32 4.46
CA ALA A 108 9.66 2.64 4.94
C ALA A 108 11.07 3.04 4.50
N ALA A 109 12.02 2.09 4.50
CA ALA A 109 13.37 2.36 3.99
C ALA A 109 13.38 2.57 2.46
N ALA A 110 12.60 1.80 1.72
CA ALA A 110 12.45 1.93 0.27
C ALA A 110 11.78 3.26 -0.12
N GLU A 111 10.76 3.69 0.62
CA GLU A 111 10.14 5.02 0.46
C GLU A 111 11.16 6.15 0.68
N SER A 112 12.01 6.01 1.71
CA SER A 112 13.09 6.97 1.95
C SER A 112 14.07 7.05 0.77
N LEU A 113 14.45 5.90 0.20
CA LEU A 113 15.29 5.84 -0.99
C LEU A 113 14.61 6.48 -2.21
N CYS A 114 13.32 6.18 -2.47
CA CYS A 114 12.56 6.82 -3.54
C CYS A 114 12.60 8.34 -3.44
N ARG A 115 12.43 8.88 -2.22
CA ARG A 115 12.45 10.34 -1.99
C ARG A 115 13.82 10.96 -2.28
N ILE A 116 14.91 10.27 -1.99
CA ILE A 116 16.24 10.74 -2.37
C ILE A 116 16.35 10.82 -3.91
N VAL A 117 15.95 9.76 -4.61
CA VAL A 117 16.06 9.67 -6.09
C VAL A 117 15.15 10.69 -6.81
N GLU A 118 14.01 11.03 -6.20
CA GLU A 118 13.02 11.95 -6.75
C GLU A 118 13.34 13.42 -6.44
N HIS A 119 13.79 13.71 -5.22
CA HIS A 119 13.91 15.09 -4.71
C HIS A 119 15.34 15.64 -4.63
N ALA A 120 16.36 14.82 -4.88
CA ALA A 120 17.72 15.34 -5.03
C ALA A 120 17.82 16.16 -6.33
N PRO A 121 18.30 17.43 -6.28
CA PRO A 121 18.50 18.26 -7.47
C PRO A 121 19.40 17.63 -8.54
N SER A 122 20.39 16.87 -8.10
CA SER A 122 21.40 16.21 -8.91
C SER A 122 21.69 14.85 -8.26
N PHE A 123 21.21 13.77 -8.86
CA PHE A 123 21.31 12.43 -8.26
C PHE A 123 22.77 11.95 -8.17
N ASP A 124 23.61 12.36 -9.10
CA ASP A 124 25.06 12.14 -9.13
C ASP A 124 25.83 12.80 -7.98
N GLN A 125 25.23 13.80 -7.32
CA GLN A 125 25.81 14.47 -6.14
C GLN A 125 25.31 13.89 -4.82
N VAL A 126 24.44 12.87 -4.86
CA VAL A 126 24.00 12.18 -3.66
C VAL A 126 25.19 11.39 -3.11
N PRO A 127 25.49 11.47 -1.80
CA PRO A 127 26.52 10.64 -1.20
C PRO A 127 26.26 9.15 -1.47
N ALA A 128 27.24 8.47 -2.08
CA ALA A 128 27.11 7.05 -2.43
C ALA A 128 26.75 6.18 -1.22
N ASP A 129 27.35 6.47 -0.06
CA ASP A 129 27.04 5.80 1.20
C ASP A 129 25.58 5.96 1.63
N LEU A 130 24.94 7.10 1.33
CA LEU A 130 23.53 7.28 1.67
C LEU A 130 22.65 6.30 0.90
N ILE A 131 22.90 6.16 -0.41
CA ILE A 131 22.17 5.21 -1.26
C ILE A 131 22.48 3.77 -0.82
N ARG A 132 23.77 3.44 -0.69
CA ARG A 132 24.24 2.10 -0.29
C ARG A 132 23.63 1.65 1.04
N HIS A 133 23.65 2.49 2.08
CA HIS A 133 23.09 2.14 3.39
C HIS A 133 21.57 1.91 3.35
N HIS A 134 20.82 2.61 2.48
CA HIS A 134 19.40 2.32 2.30
C HIS A 134 19.18 0.93 1.69
N ILE A 135 19.94 0.58 0.65
CA ILE A 135 19.83 -0.71 -0.02
C ILE A 135 20.23 -1.86 0.91
N GLU A 136 21.36 -1.73 1.60
CA GLU A 136 21.85 -2.71 2.58
C GLU A 136 20.83 -2.92 3.71
N ALA A 137 20.20 -1.84 4.20
CA ALA A 137 19.16 -1.92 5.21
C ALA A 137 17.91 -2.66 4.69
N ILE A 138 17.43 -2.34 3.49
CA ILE A 138 16.29 -3.03 2.87
C ILE A 138 16.58 -4.53 2.76
N GLN A 139 17.74 -4.90 2.23
CA GLN A 139 18.16 -6.31 2.11
C GLN A 139 18.24 -7.01 3.47
N ALA A 140 18.83 -6.35 4.48
CA ALA A 140 18.94 -6.91 5.82
C ALA A 140 17.56 -7.13 6.46
N ILE A 141 16.66 -6.16 6.37
CA ILE A 141 15.31 -6.26 6.94
C ILE A 141 14.53 -7.42 6.29
N VAL A 142 14.64 -7.57 4.97
CA VAL A 142 13.97 -8.68 4.25
C VAL A 142 14.57 -10.04 4.59
N ARG A 143 15.90 -10.12 4.72
CA ARG A 143 16.60 -11.36 5.07
C ARG A 143 16.24 -11.84 6.47
N GLU A 144 16.30 -10.95 7.45
CA GLU A 144 16.09 -11.22 8.88
C GLU A 144 14.60 -11.22 9.29
N HIS A 145 13.68 -11.13 8.33
CA HIS A 145 12.24 -11.15 8.61
C HIS A 145 11.83 -12.42 9.40
N ASN A 146 11.09 -12.21 10.50
CA ASN A 146 10.48 -13.16 11.47
C ASN A 146 11.03 -13.13 12.91
N THR A 147 11.98 -12.28 13.25
CA THR A 147 12.48 -12.14 14.63
C THR A 147 11.97 -10.85 15.29
N ILE A 148 11.33 -10.99 16.46
CA ILE A 148 10.74 -9.85 17.21
C ILE A 148 11.82 -8.80 17.55
N GLU A 149 13.01 -9.24 17.95
CA GLU A 149 14.13 -8.34 18.24
C GLU A 149 14.55 -7.53 17.00
N THR A 150 14.56 -8.17 15.83
CA THR A 150 14.92 -7.49 14.58
C THR A 150 13.84 -6.52 14.12
N ALA A 151 12.56 -6.73 14.47
CA ALA A 151 11.50 -5.78 14.12
C ALA A 151 11.72 -4.40 14.77
N GLY A 152 12.13 -4.36 16.05
CA GLY A 152 12.46 -3.11 16.73
C GLY A 152 13.69 -2.41 16.15
N VAL A 153 14.74 -3.18 15.86
CA VAL A 153 15.97 -2.69 15.23
C VAL A 153 15.71 -2.17 13.81
N ALA A 154 14.96 -2.92 13.00
CA ALA A 154 14.59 -2.55 11.64
C ALA A 154 13.82 -1.22 11.63
N GLN A 155 12.83 -1.07 12.52
CA GLN A 155 12.05 0.16 12.60
C GLN A 155 12.91 1.35 13.02
N ALA A 156 13.83 1.17 13.98
CA ALA A 156 14.76 2.22 14.39
C ALA A 156 15.73 2.60 13.26
N LEU A 157 16.25 1.60 12.53
CA LEU A 157 17.14 1.79 11.39
C LEU A 157 16.45 2.57 10.27
N SER A 158 15.26 2.16 9.84
CA SER A 158 14.50 2.84 8.78
C SER A 158 14.17 4.29 9.16
N ARG A 159 13.80 4.56 10.42
CA ARG A 159 13.60 5.93 10.92
C ARG A 159 14.88 6.76 10.87
N LYS A 160 16.02 6.19 11.25
CA LYS A 160 17.29 6.92 11.27
C LYS A 160 17.76 7.24 9.85
N LEU A 161 17.67 6.27 8.93
CA LEU A 161 17.95 6.48 7.51
C LEU A 161 17.07 7.58 6.93
N ARG A 162 15.78 7.56 7.27
CA ARG A 162 14.84 8.61 6.86
C ARG A 162 15.25 9.99 7.35
N ALA A 163 15.58 10.13 8.64
CA ALA A 163 16.01 11.42 9.18
C ALA A 163 17.25 11.97 8.46
N VAL A 164 18.25 11.11 8.19
CA VAL A 164 19.45 11.51 7.44
C VAL A 164 19.12 11.89 6.00
N ALA A 165 18.20 11.17 5.35
CA ALA A 165 17.74 11.49 4.01
C ALA A 165 17.02 12.85 3.97
N ASP A 166 16.13 13.12 4.93
CA ASP A 166 15.41 14.40 5.02
C ASP A 166 16.38 15.56 5.30
N ASP A 167 17.34 15.39 6.22
CA ASP A 167 18.39 16.38 6.50
C ASP A 167 19.22 16.70 5.23
N TYR A 168 19.61 15.66 4.49
CA TYR A 168 20.31 15.81 3.20
C TYR A 168 19.45 16.58 2.19
N LEU A 169 18.18 16.17 2.01
CA LEU A 169 17.27 16.78 1.05
C LEU A 169 17.00 18.26 1.37
N MET A 170 16.87 18.61 2.65
CA MET A 170 16.76 20.01 3.09
C MET A 170 18.01 20.81 2.73
N LEU A 171 19.20 20.25 2.99
CA LEU A 171 20.47 20.93 2.69
C LEU A 171 20.64 21.21 1.20
N VAL A 172 20.38 20.22 0.34
CA VAL A 172 20.59 20.37 -1.11
C VAL A 172 19.50 21.19 -1.79
N ASN A 173 18.29 21.24 -1.22
CA ASN A 173 17.18 22.05 -1.73
C ASN A 173 17.05 23.43 -1.07
N LYS A 174 17.99 23.86 -0.21
CA LYS A 174 17.94 25.13 0.53
C LYS A 174 17.70 26.39 -0.33
N HIS A 175 18.03 26.32 -1.61
CA HIS A 175 17.85 27.43 -2.57
C HIS A 175 16.56 27.32 -3.41
N ARG A 176 15.69 26.34 -3.12
CA ARG A 176 14.43 26.06 -3.82
C ARG A 176 13.27 26.01 -2.81
N PRO A 177 12.88 27.15 -2.21
CA PRO A 177 11.91 27.19 -1.11
C PRO A 177 10.54 26.60 -1.49
N ASP A 178 10.04 26.90 -2.69
CA ASP A 178 8.76 26.35 -3.18
C ASP A 178 8.78 24.82 -3.30
N TYR A 179 9.97 24.24 -3.56
CA TYR A 179 10.17 22.80 -3.65
C TYR A 179 10.26 22.14 -2.27
N LEU A 180 10.81 22.85 -1.27
CA LEU A 180 10.85 22.36 0.11
C LEU A 180 9.45 22.21 0.71
N GLU A 181 8.52 23.12 0.41
CA GLU A 181 7.12 22.96 0.83
C GLU A 181 6.48 21.70 0.24
N THR A 182 6.85 21.35 -1.00
CA THR A 182 6.38 20.13 -1.67
C THR A 182 6.97 18.85 -1.05
N ILE A 183 8.26 18.88 -0.67
CA ILE A 183 8.94 17.74 0.00
C ILE A 183 8.42 17.53 1.43
N ALA A 184 8.13 18.63 2.13
CA ALA A 184 7.65 18.65 3.51
C ALA A 184 6.15 18.34 3.63
N ALA A 185 5.37 18.55 2.57
CA ALA A 185 3.97 18.16 2.53
C ALA A 185 3.83 16.64 2.76
N PRO A 186 2.95 16.20 3.69
CA PRO A 186 2.66 14.79 3.84
C PRO A 186 2.09 14.24 2.53
N SER A 187 2.43 12.98 2.22
CA SER A 187 1.85 12.28 1.06
C SER A 187 0.31 12.39 1.11
N LEU A 188 -0.29 12.96 0.06
CA LEU A 188 -1.75 13.05 -0.09
C LEU A 188 -2.38 11.68 -0.40
N VAL A 189 -1.57 10.64 -0.57
CA VAL A 189 -2.05 9.26 -0.75
C VAL A 189 -2.54 8.77 0.61
N PRO A 190 -3.82 8.35 0.73
CA PRO A 190 -4.33 7.84 2.00
C PRO A 190 -3.47 6.66 2.45
N ALA A 191 -3.08 6.65 3.72
CA ALA A 191 -2.49 5.47 4.35
C ALA A 191 -3.51 4.33 4.20
N GLY A 192 -3.21 3.40 3.29
CA GLY A 192 -4.00 2.19 3.06
C GLY A 192 -3.90 1.22 4.23
#